data_AF-A0A072V354-F1
#
_entry.id   AF-A0A072V354-F1
#
_cell.length_a   1.000
_cell.length_b   1.000
_cell.length_c   1.000
_cell.angle_alpha   90.00
_cell.angle_beta   90.00
_cell.angle_gamma   90.00
#
_symmetry.space_group_name_H-M   'P 1'
#
loop_
_entity.id
_entity.type
_entity.pdbx_description
1 polymer ?
#
loop_
_entity_poly.entity_id
_entity_poly.type
_entity_poly.pdbx_seq_one_letter_code
_entity_poly.pdbx_strand_id
1 'polypeptide(L)'
;MSRDQFQKNSMYIETPEAFTDGSKNFDDDGRAKRTGTWVTASAHIITAVIGSGVLSLAWAIAQMGWIAGPAVLLAFSFITYFTSTLLADSYRSPDPVHGKRNYTYSEVVRSVLGGRKFQLCGLAQYINLIGVTIGYTITASISMVAVKRSNCYHKQGHDAKCYISNNPFMIIFACIQIVLSQIPNFHKLSWLSIVAAVMSFAYSSIGLGLSIAKVAGRGPAVRTSLTGVQVGVDVTGTEKVWRMFQAIGDIAFAYAYSNVLIEIQDTLKSSPPENQVMKRASLIGILTTTMFYMLCGCLGYAAFGNDAPGNFLTGFGFYEPFWLIDLANIFIAVHLIGAYQVNNLNKSLLLPASVLFYSILAFVHEECFLFSGFLPTNLWIRRE
;
A
#
# COMPACT_ATOMS: atom_id res chain seq x y z
N MET A 1 25.75 36.47 78.72
CA MET A 1 25.81 35.02 78.52
C MET A 1 24.52 34.58 77.85
N SER A 2 24.57 34.24 76.55
CA SER A 2 23.55 33.57 75.68
C SER A 2 22.17 34.22 75.52
N ARG A 3 21.41 34.08 74.42
CA ARG A 3 21.59 33.66 73.00
C ARG A 3 20.18 33.78 72.37
N ASP A 4 20.11 34.26 71.13
CA ASP A 4 19.15 33.93 70.04
C ASP A 4 17.63 34.18 70.28
N GLN A 5 16.79 34.65 69.35
CA GLN A 5 16.83 34.67 67.90
C GLN A 5 15.77 35.67 67.35
N PHE A 6 16.15 36.52 66.41
CA PHE A 6 15.27 37.40 65.62
C PHE A 6 14.46 36.57 64.61
N GLN A 7 13.13 36.75 64.55
CA GLN A 7 12.31 36.24 63.43
C GLN A 7 11.49 37.39 62.82
N LYS A 8 11.83 37.70 61.56
CA LYS A 8 11.32 38.79 60.73
C LYS A 8 10.26 38.21 59.79
N ASN A 9 8.97 38.48 60.03
CA ASN A 9 7.90 38.10 59.10
C ASN A 9 7.79 39.15 58.00
N SER A 10 8.27 38.79 56.80
CA SER A 10 8.15 39.57 55.56
C SER A 10 6.96 39.07 54.75
N MET A 11 5.99 39.97 54.55
CA MET A 11 5.14 40.17 53.37
C MET A 11 5.15 39.05 52.30
N TYR A 12 4.04 38.31 52.22
CA TYR A 12 3.70 37.47 51.07
C TYR A 12 3.48 38.36 49.84
N ILE A 13 4.33 38.20 48.82
CA ILE A 13 4.05 38.65 47.46
C ILE A 13 3.40 37.45 46.77
N GLU A 14 2.12 37.57 46.44
CA GLU A 14 1.44 36.63 45.54
C GLU A 14 2.11 36.70 44.16
N THR A 15 2.86 35.66 43.82
CA THR A 15 3.23 35.38 42.43
C THR A 15 1.97 34.96 41.66
N PRO A 16 1.67 35.53 40.49
CA PRO A 16 0.53 35.10 39.70
C PRO A 16 0.82 33.72 39.09
N GLU A 17 0.33 32.68 39.75
CA GLU A 17 0.01 31.40 39.10
C GLU A 17 -1.16 31.63 38.13
N ALA A 18 -0.88 31.72 36.82
CA ALA A 18 -1.73 31.22 35.73
C ALA A 18 -1.31 31.80 34.36
N PHE A 19 -0.15 31.38 33.85
CA PHE A 19 0.14 31.42 32.41
C PHE A 19 0.73 30.08 31.91
N THR A 20 0.53 28.98 32.65
CA THR A 20 1.21 27.68 32.43
C THR A 20 0.29 26.54 31.99
N ASP A 21 -0.84 26.83 31.33
CA ASP A 21 -1.69 25.76 30.77
C ASP A 21 -1.92 25.82 29.25
N GLY A 22 -1.41 26.85 28.57
CA GLY A 22 -1.42 26.92 27.10
C GLY A 22 -0.34 26.04 26.44
N SER A 23 0.84 25.93 27.04
CA SER A 23 2.00 25.24 26.44
C SER A 23 1.92 23.72 26.44
N LYS A 24 1.03 23.11 27.23
CA LYS A 24 0.90 21.63 27.29
C LYS A 24 0.23 21.02 26.06
N ASN A 25 -0.48 21.83 25.28
CA ASN A 25 -1.31 21.40 24.15
C ASN A 25 -0.68 21.60 22.77
N PHE A 26 0.51 22.20 22.70
CA PHE A 26 1.22 22.43 21.45
C PHE A 26 2.60 21.75 21.44
N ASP A 27 3.05 21.38 20.24
CA ASP A 27 4.41 20.89 19.98
C ASP A 27 5.40 22.08 19.83
N ASP A 28 6.68 21.76 19.62
CA ASP A 28 7.80 22.70 19.50
C ASP A 28 7.67 23.70 18.35
N ASP A 29 6.80 23.44 17.37
CA ASP A 29 6.47 24.31 16.24
C ASP A 29 5.17 25.11 16.44
N GLY A 30 4.55 25.04 17.62
CA GLY A 30 3.31 25.74 17.94
C GLY A 30 2.04 25.10 17.35
N ARG A 31 2.12 23.89 16.77
CA ARG A 31 0.95 23.12 16.30
C ARG A 31 0.37 22.21 17.38
N ALA A 32 -0.87 21.76 17.20
CA ALA A 32 -1.53 20.85 18.13
C ALA A 32 -0.66 19.60 18.39
N LYS A 33 -0.59 19.21 19.67
CA LYS A 33 0.30 18.15 20.14
C LYS A 33 0.00 16.81 19.51
N ARG A 34 1.04 16.19 18.94
CA ARG A 34 0.99 14.86 18.33
C ARG A 34 1.05 13.76 19.37
N THR A 35 0.36 12.65 19.10
CA THR A 35 0.18 11.54 20.05
C THR A 35 0.66 10.19 19.52
N GLY A 36 1.13 10.12 18.28
CA GLY A 36 1.60 8.90 17.64
C GLY A 36 2.81 8.28 18.34
N THR A 37 2.90 6.96 18.27
CA THR A 37 3.97 6.15 18.87
C THR A 37 4.54 5.19 17.83
N TRP A 38 5.62 4.48 18.17
CA TRP A 38 6.15 3.43 17.27
C TRP A 38 5.10 2.36 16.96
N VAL A 39 4.17 2.07 17.88
CA VAL A 39 3.09 1.08 17.66
C VAL A 39 2.11 1.58 16.61
N THR A 40 1.62 2.81 16.74
CA THR A 40 0.67 3.38 15.78
C THR A 40 1.33 3.59 14.41
N ALA A 41 2.59 4.03 14.39
CA ALA A 41 3.35 4.16 13.15
C ALA A 41 3.61 2.80 12.49
N SER A 42 4.01 1.76 13.24
CA SER A 42 4.13 0.40 12.71
C SER A 42 2.81 -0.08 12.11
N ALA A 43 1.69 0.14 12.80
CA ALA A 43 0.36 -0.24 12.30
C ALA A 43 0.00 0.50 10.99
N HIS A 44 0.31 1.80 10.89
CA HIS A 44 0.10 2.57 9.66
C HIS A 44 1.01 2.10 8.52
N ILE A 45 2.28 1.78 8.79
CA ILE A 45 3.20 1.23 7.79
C ILE A 45 2.69 -0.12 7.29
N ILE A 46 2.34 -1.04 8.20
CA ILE A 46 1.84 -2.36 7.82
C ILE A 46 0.55 -2.23 7.00
N THR A 47 -0.35 -1.33 7.39
CA THR A 47 -1.60 -1.05 6.66
C THR A 47 -1.35 -0.43 5.28
N ALA A 48 -0.36 0.45 5.16
CA ALA A 48 -0.01 1.09 3.89
C ALA A 48 0.64 0.11 2.92
N VAL A 49 1.42 -0.83 3.45
CA VAL A 49 2.14 -1.85 2.67
C VAL A 49 1.21 -2.99 2.30
N ILE A 50 0.59 -3.67 3.28
CA ILE A 50 -0.37 -4.75 3.03
C ILE A 50 -1.60 -4.13 2.35
N GLY A 51 -1.65 -4.27 1.03
CA GLY A 51 -2.71 -3.77 0.16
C GLY A 51 -2.75 -4.57 -1.14
N SER A 52 -3.15 -3.98 -2.25
CA SER A 52 -3.26 -4.72 -3.54
C SER A 52 -1.98 -5.42 -3.97
N GLY A 53 -0.80 -4.91 -3.57
CA GLY A 53 0.49 -5.50 -3.91
C GLY A 53 0.68 -6.95 -3.43
N VAL A 54 0.02 -7.35 -2.34
CA VAL A 54 0.11 -8.74 -1.85
C VAL A 54 -0.55 -9.75 -2.80
N LEU A 55 -1.53 -9.31 -3.59
CA LEU A 55 -2.35 -10.17 -4.45
C LEU A 55 -1.57 -10.74 -5.63
N SER A 56 -0.56 -10.01 -6.13
CA SER A 56 0.27 -10.43 -7.26
C SER A 56 1.55 -11.16 -6.86
N LEU A 57 1.85 -11.27 -5.56
CA LEU A 57 3.10 -11.90 -5.10
C LEU A 57 3.23 -13.37 -5.49
N ALA A 58 2.13 -14.12 -5.48
CA ALA A 58 2.13 -15.52 -5.93
C ALA A 58 2.52 -15.61 -7.42
N TRP A 59 1.96 -14.73 -8.25
CA TRP A 59 2.32 -14.63 -9.66
C TRP A 59 3.77 -14.18 -9.85
N ALA A 60 4.23 -13.19 -9.09
CA ALA A 60 5.61 -12.70 -9.17
C ALA A 60 6.63 -13.80 -8.82
N ILE A 61 6.37 -14.59 -7.77
CA ILE A 61 7.20 -15.76 -7.46
C ILE A 61 7.05 -16.84 -8.53
N ALA A 62 5.88 -17.08 -9.11
CA ALA A 62 5.74 -18.01 -10.23
C ALA A 62 6.57 -17.60 -11.45
N GLN A 63 6.73 -16.29 -11.70
CA GLN A 63 7.58 -15.82 -12.79
C GLN A 63 9.07 -16.03 -12.51
N MET A 64 9.53 -15.96 -11.25
CA MET A 64 10.96 -15.98 -10.90
C MET A 64 11.45 -17.31 -10.29
N GLY A 65 10.53 -18.13 -9.77
CA GLY A 65 10.80 -19.39 -9.10
C GLY A 65 11.18 -19.28 -7.63
N TRP A 66 11.45 -20.45 -7.05
CA TRP A 66 11.78 -20.62 -5.62
C TRP A 66 13.06 -19.92 -5.18
N ILE A 67 13.96 -19.58 -6.10
CA ILE A 67 15.22 -18.90 -5.77
C ILE A 67 15.08 -17.39 -5.94
N ALA A 68 14.88 -16.92 -7.17
CA ALA A 68 14.92 -15.49 -7.46
C ALA A 68 13.72 -14.74 -6.87
N GLY A 69 12.54 -15.34 -6.78
CA GLY A 69 11.35 -14.69 -6.21
C GLY A 69 11.56 -14.26 -4.76
N PRO A 70 11.80 -15.21 -3.83
CA PRO A 70 12.16 -14.90 -2.45
C PRO A 70 13.37 -13.97 -2.28
N ALA A 71 14.43 -14.16 -3.07
CA ALA A 71 15.63 -13.33 -2.98
C ALA A 71 15.32 -11.85 -3.34
N VAL A 72 14.54 -11.61 -4.38
CA VAL A 72 14.11 -10.26 -4.78
C VAL A 72 13.19 -9.64 -3.73
N LEU A 73 12.26 -10.40 -3.14
CA LEU A 73 11.43 -9.94 -2.02
C LEU A 73 12.27 -9.45 -0.84
N LEU A 74 13.29 -10.21 -0.44
CA LEU A 74 14.20 -9.83 0.65
C LEU A 74 15.08 -8.62 0.28
N ALA A 75 15.53 -8.54 -0.97
CA ALA A 75 16.29 -7.39 -1.46
C ALA A 75 15.45 -6.10 -1.41
N PHE A 76 14.20 -6.13 -1.87
CA PHE A 76 13.31 -4.96 -1.78
C PHE A 76 12.93 -4.62 -0.35
N SER A 77 12.77 -5.60 0.54
CA SER A 77 12.62 -5.36 1.98
C SER A 77 13.80 -4.56 2.54
N PHE A 78 15.04 -4.95 2.21
CA PHE A 78 16.24 -4.25 2.65
C PHE A 78 16.35 -2.84 2.07
N ILE A 79 16.16 -2.69 0.74
CA ILE A 79 16.19 -1.39 0.05
C ILE A 79 15.14 -0.45 0.66
N THR A 80 13.95 -0.95 0.92
CA THR A 80 12.86 -0.16 1.51
C THR A 80 13.21 0.26 2.93
N TYR A 81 13.78 -0.61 3.76
CA TYR A 81 14.20 -0.24 5.11
C TYR A 81 15.31 0.82 5.11
N PHE A 82 16.31 0.63 4.25
CA PHE A 82 17.41 1.57 4.09
C PHE A 82 16.92 2.94 3.64
N THR A 83 16.14 3.00 2.57
CA THR A 83 15.59 4.27 2.04
C THR A 83 14.63 4.94 3.01
N SER A 84 13.83 4.17 3.76
CA SER A 84 12.95 4.68 4.81
C SER A 84 13.72 5.31 5.96
N THR A 85 14.86 4.73 6.33
CA THR A 85 15.75 5.27 7.37
C THR A 85 16.32 6.63 6.96
N LEU A 86 16.78 6.76 5.71
CA LEU A 86 17.28 8.03 5.16
C LEU A 86 16.18 9.10 5.09
N LEU A 87 14.98 8.70 4.65
CA LEU A 87 13.85 9.61 4.56
C LEU A 87 13.40 10.08 5.95
N ALA A 88 13.43 9.20 6.96
CA ALA A 88 13.09 9.54 8.33
C ALA A 88 14.02 10.58 8.96
N ASP A 89 15.32 10.54 8.61
CA ASP A 89 16.28 11.57 9.03
C ASP A 89 16.07 12.91 8.32
N SER A 90 15.44 12.89 7.14
CA SER A 90 15.20 14.09 6.34
C SER A 90 13.93 14.85 6.76
N TYR A 91 13.11 14.28 7.65
CA TYR A 91 11.91 14.91 8.18
C TYR A 91 12.18 16.27 8.83
N ARG A 92 13.25 16.36 9.63
CA ARG A 92 13.77 17.62 10.15
C ARG A 92 15.02 18.02 9.38
N SER A 93 15.13 19.31 9.05
CA SER A 93 16.26 19.85 8.29
C SER A 93 16.64 21.24 8.81
N PRO A 94 17.94 21.61 8.88
CA PRO A 94 19.13 20.89 8.40
C PRO A 94 19.65 19.79 9.36
N ASP A 95 19.25 19.80 10.62
CA ASP A 95 19.60 18.76 11.61
C ASP A 95 18.44 17.75 11.78
N PRO A 96 18.70 16.44 11.85
CA PRO A 96 17.66 15.41 11.89
C PRO A 96 16.84 15.39 13.20
N VAL A 97 17.27 16.11 14.25
CA VAL A 97 16.59 16.15 15.56
C VAL A 97 16.11 17.56 15.89
N HIS A 98 16.93 18.58 15.65
CA HIS A 98 16.67 19.97 16.02
C HIS A 98 16.28 20.85 14.83
N GLY A 99 16.29 20.31 13.61
CA GLY A 99 15.90 21.02 12.41
C GLY A 99 14.41 21.35 12.36
N LYS A 100 14.04 22.21 11.41
CA LYS A 100 12.65 22.54 11.10
C LYS A 100 11.94 21.32 10.54
N ARG A 101 10.72 21.08 11.02
CA ARG A 101 9.83 20.01 10.54
C ARG A 101 9.35 20.27 9.11
N ASN A 102 9.32 19.21 8.30
CA ASN A 102 8.68 19.18 6.99
C ASN A 102 7.52 18.18 7.05
N TYR A 103 6.30 18.66 6.79
CA TYR A 103 5.07 17.90 7.06
C TYR A 103 4.71 16.95 5.91
N THR A 104 5.31 17.13 4.73
CA THR A 104 5.04 16.32 3.55
C THR A 104 6.34 15.92 2.85
N TYR A 105 6.29 14.83 2.08
CA TYR A 105 7.41 14.41 1.24
C TYR A 105 7.90 15.53 0.32
N SER A 106 6.97 16.31 -0.26
CA SER A 106 7.28 17.42 -1.15
C SER A 106 8.11 18.51 -0.44
N GLU A 107 7.76 18.84 0.80
CA GLU A 107 8.50 19.80 1.61
C GLU A 107 9.92 19.31 1.94
N VAL A 108 10.07 18.03 2.32
CA VAL A 108 11.39 17.42 2.57
C VAL A 108 12.29 17.51 1.34
N VAL A 109 11.78 17.12 0.17
CA VAL A 109 12.55 17.18 -1.08
C VAL A 109 12.91 18.63 -1.41
N ARG A 110 12.00 19.57 -1.19
CA ARG A 110 12.26 21.00 -1.42
C ARG A 110 13.34 21.54 -0.49
N SER A 111 13.31 21.17 0.80
CA SER A 111 14.25 21.67 1.80
C SER A 111 15.67 21.12 1.59
N VAL A 112 15.80 19.88 1.11
CA VAL A 112 17.11 19.22 0.93
C VAL A 112 17.71 19.45 -0.46
N LEU A 113 16.93 19.29 -1.54
CA LEU A 113 17.47 19.30 -2.91
C LEU A 113 17.27 20.64 -3.63
N GLY A 114 16.14 21.30 -3.40
CA GLY A 114 15.75 22.54 -4.08
C GLY A 114 15.69 22.46 -5.62
N GLY A 115 15.39 23.60 -6.26
CA GLY A 115 15.53 23.82 -7.70
C GLY A 115 14.85 22.78 -8.62
N ARG A 116 15.56 22.37 -9.68
CA ARG A 116 15.06 21.41 -10.70
C ARG A 116 14.90 19.98 -10.16
N LYS A 117 15.67 19.60 -9.13
CA LYS A 117 15.61 18.26 -8.52
C LYS A 117 14.27 18.04 -7.80
N PHE A 118 13.78 19.07 -7.10
CA PHE A 118 12.44 19.07 -6.51
C PHE A 118 11.35 18.80 -7.56
N GLN A 119 11.43 19.43 -8.73
CA GLN A 119 10.45 19.22 -9.81
C GLN A 119 10.48 17.80 -10.36
N LEU A 120 11.67 17.22 -10.56
CA LEU A 120 11.82 15.84 -11.04
C LEU A 120 11.30 14.81 -10.04
N CYS A 121 11.63 14.96 -8.76
CA CYS A 121 11.10 14.09 -7.70
C CYS A 121 9.58 14.23 -7.56
N GLY A 122 9.06 15.46 -7.66
CA GLY A 122 7.61 15.70 -7.68
C GLY A 122 6.94 14.99 -8.87
N LEU A 123 7.50 15.11 -10.07
CA LEU A 123 6.98 14.43 -11.27
C LEU A 123 6.96 12.91 -11.09
N ALA A 124 8.06 12.31 -10.60
CA ALA A 124 8.13 10.88 -10.32
C ALA A 124 7.08 10.44 -9.29
N GLN A 125 6.88 11.24 -8.24
CA GLN A 125 5.85 10.98 -7.22
C GLN A 125 4.44 11.01 -7.83
N TYR A 126 4.12 12.01 -8.65
CA TYR A 126 2.81 12.10 -9.31
C TYR A 126 2.55 10.93 -10.26
N ILE A 127 3.55 10.53 -11.07
CA ILE A 127 3.45 9.37 -11.94
C ILE A 127 3.15 8.10 -11.14
N ASN A 128 3.87 7.88 -10.03
CA ASN A 128 3.64 6.73 -9.15
C ASN A 128 2.21 6.73 -8.60
N LEU A 129 1.73 7.87 -8.09
CA LEU A 129 0.38 7.99 -7.54
C LEU A 129 -0.70 7.73 -8.60
N ILE A 130 -0.53 8.24 -9.82
CA ILE A 130 -1.43 7.94 -10.94
C ILE A 130 -1.43 6.43 -11.22
N GLY A 131 -0.26 5.80 -11.29
CA GLY A 131 -0.14 4.35 -11.46
C GLY A 131 -0.87 3.56 -10.38
N VAL A 132 -0.70 3.94 -9.10
CA VAL A 132 -1.41 3.33 -7.96
C VAL A 132 -2.93 3.45 -8.13
N THR A 133 -3.44 4.64 -8.50
CA THR A 133 -4.89 4.85 -8.68
C THR A 133 -5.50 4.02 -9.82
N ILE A 134 -4.77 3.88 -10.92
CA ILE A 134 -5.16 3.00 -12.04
C ILE A 134 -5.18 1.54 -11.56
N GLY A 135 -4.12 1.10 -10.89
CA GLY A 135 -4.02 -0.25 -10.34
C GLY A 135 -5.14 -0.57 -9.36
N TYR A 136 -5.51 0.36 -8.47
CA TYR A 136 -6.63 0.20 -7.54
C TYR A 136 -7.97 0.06 -8.27
N THR A 137 -8.21 0.88 -9.30
CA THR A 137 -9.45 0.83 -10.08
C THR A 137 -9.61 -0.50 -10.81
N ILE A 138 -8.53 -0.98 -11.45
CA ILE A 138 -8.52 -2.28 -12.15
C ILE A 138 -8.71 -3.42 -11.15
N THR A 139 -7.95 -3.43 -10.05
CA THR A 139 -7.98 -4.50 -9.05
C THR A 139 -9.36 -4.59 -8.38
N ALA A 140 -9.95 -3.46 -7.97
CA ALA A 140 -11.30 -3.44 -7.39
C ALA A 140 -12.33 -4.00 -8.38
N SER A 141 -12.21 -3.66 -9.66
CA SER A 141 -13.12 -4.13 -10.70
C SER A 141 -12.99 -5.63 -10.96
N ILE A 142 -11.77 -6.16 -11.06
CA ILE A 142 -11.51 -7.59 -11.19
C ILE A 142 -12.10 -8.36 -10.00
N SER A 143 -11.93 -7.84 -8.78
CA SER A 143 -12.51 -8.47 -7.59
C SER A 143 -14.04 -8.49 -7.63
N MET A 144 -14.70 -7.41 -8.03
CA MET A 144 -16.16 -7.40 -8.14
C MET A 144 -16.67 -8.28 -9.29
N VAL A 145 -15.92 -8.38 -10.40
CA VAL A 145 -16.20 -9.33 -11.47
C VAL A 145 -16.07 -10.78 -10.97
N ALA A 146 -15.06 -11.08 -10.15
CA ALA A 146 -14.89 -12.40 -9.56
C ALA A 146 -16.11 -12.81 -8.71
N VAL A 147 -16.63 -11.90 -7.88
CA VAL A 147 -17.87 -12.11 -7.10
C VAL A 147 -19.06 -12.41 -8.01
N LYS A 148 -19.27 -11.59 -9.05
CA LYS A 148 -20.42 -11.77 -9.94
C LYS A 148 -20.32 -13.05 -10.77
N ARG A 149 -19.10 -13.43 -11.17
CA ARG A 149 -18.81 -14.64 -11.92
C ARG A 149 -18.99 -15.89 -11.06
N SER A 150 -18.48 -15.88 -9.83
CA SER A 150 -18.72 -16.92 -8.81
C SER A 150 -20.21 -17.18 -8.62
N ASN A 151 -20.98 -16.12 -8.31
CA ASN A 151 -22.44 -16.22 -8.14
C ASN A 151 -23.18 -16.72 -9.40
N CYS A 152 -22.67 -16.42 -10.59
CA CYS A 152 -23.23 -16.93 -11.84
C CYS A 152 -23.01 -18.44 -11.99
N TYR A 153 -21.79 -18.94 -11.73
CA TYR A 153 -21.50 -20.37 -11.76
C TYR A 153 -22.32 -21.17 -10.75
N HIS A 154 -22.52 -20.64 -9.54
CA HIS A 154 -23.36 -21.31 -8.55
C HIS A 154 -24.84 -21.37 -8.93
N LYS A 155 -25.35 -20.35 -9.63
CA LYS A 155 -26.76 -20.32 -10.07
C LYS A 155 -27.02 -21.12 -11.33
N GLN A 156 -26.07 -21.13 -12.28
CA GLN A 156 -26.28 -21.65 -13.63
C GLN A 156 -25.52 -22.96 -13.90
N GLY A 157 -24.68 -23.41 -12.96
CA GLY A 157 -23.82 -24.59 -13.10
C GLY A 157 -22.40 -24.23 -13.57
N HIS A 158 -21.46 -25.13 -13.33
CA HIS A 158 -20.03 -24.92 -13.61
C HIS A 158 -19.70 -24.73 -15.10
N ASP A 159 -20.53 -25.27 -15.99
CA ASP A 159 -20.35 -25.17 -17.45
C ASP A 159 -21.01 -23.93 -18.08
N ALA A 160 -21.62 -23.06 -17.27
CA ALA A 160 -22.30 -21.87 -17.77
C ALA A 160 -21.33 -20.82 -18.34
N LYS A 161 -21.68 -20.22 -19.48
CA LYS A 161 -20.90 -19.11 -20.08
C LYS A 161 -21.17 -17.80 -19.35
N CYS A 162 -20.53 -17.61 -18.20
CA CYS A 162 -20.63 -16.39 -17.40
C CYS A 162 -19.63 -15.32 -17.87
N TYR A 163 -20.01 -14.52 -18.88
CA TYR A 163 -19.23 -13.36 -19.31
C TYR A 163 -19.66 -12.10 -18.56
N ILE A 164 -18.74 -11.50 -17.80
CA ILE A 164 -18.97 -10.28 -17.02
C ILE A 164 -17.91 -9.25 -17.42
N SER A 165 -18.34 -8.08 -17.88
CA SER A 165 -17.44 -6.96 -18.21
C SER A 165 -16.92 -6.27 -16.94
N ASN A 166 -15.65 -5.83 -16.98
CA ASN A 166 -15.04 -5.00 -15.93
C ASN A 166 -15.57 -3.55 -15.94
N ASN A 167 -16.01 -3.05 -17.11
CA ASN A 167 -16.32 -1.64 -17.36
C ASN A 167 -17.34 -1.04 -16.37
N PRO A 168 -18.47 -1.70 -16.04
CA PRO A 168 -19.41 -1.17 -15.07
C PRO A 168 -18.80 -0.98 -13.69
N PHE A 169 -17.95 -1.91 -13.24
CA PHE A 169 -17.32 -1.84 -11.92
C PHE A 169 -16.24 -0.75 -11.86
N MET A 170 -15.50 -0.54 -12.95
CA MET A 170 -14.56 0.58 -13.05
C MET A 170 -15.29 1.93 -12.94
N ILE A 171 -16.42 2.09 -13.64
CA ILE A 171 -17.24 3.31 -13.57
C ILE A 171 -17.77 3.51 -12.15
N ILE A 172 -18.32 2.46 -11.52
CA ILE A 172 -18.85 2.55 -10.15
C ILE A 172 -17.75 2.95 -9.17
N PHE A 173 -16.58 2.32 -9.25
CA PHE A 173 -15.44 2.67 -8.40
C PHE A 173 -15.05 4.13 -8.59
N ALA A 174 -14.92 4.60 -9.84
CA ALA A 174 -14.60 5.99 -10.15
C ALA A 174 -15.65 6.97 -9.59
N CYS A 175 -16.95 6.70 -9.75
CA CYS A 175 -18.02 7.52 -9.18
C CYS A 175 -17.92 7.63 -7.65
N ILE A 176 -17.65 6.52 -6.96
CA ILE A 176 -17.42 6.52 -5.50
C ILE A 176 -16.23 7.42 -5.16
N GLN A 177 -15.11 7.31 -5.88
CA GLN A 177 -13.93 8.14 -5.61
C GLN A 177 -14.21 9.63 -5.81
N ILE A 178 -14.95 10.01 -6.86
CA ILE A 178 -15.32 11.42 -7.12
C ILE A 178 -16.09 11.98 -5.93
N VAL A 179 -17.11 11.25 -5.45
CA VAL A 179 -17.96 11.66 -4.33
C VAL A 179 -17.15 11.77 -3.04
N LEU A 180 -16.34 10.76 -2.71
CA LEU A 180 -15.53 10.76 -1.50
C LEU A 180 -14.46 11.86 -1.52
N SER A 181 -13.88 12.15 -2.69
CA SER A 181 -12.91 13.24 -2.86
C SER A 181 -13.51 14.64 -2.73
N GLN A 182 -14.84 14.79 -2.69
CA GLN A 182 -15.47 16.08 -2.35
C GLN A 182 -15.47 16.37 -0.84
N ILE A 183 -15.08 15.42 0.01
CA ILE A 183 -15.10 15.59 1.46
C ILE A 183 -13.82 16.33 1.91
N PRO A 184 -13.90 17.60 2.34
CA PRO A 184 -12.73 18.47 2.49
C PRO A 184 -11.91 18.25 3.76
N ASN A 185 -12.23 17.25 4.61
CA ASN A 185 -11.59 17.10 5.92
C ASN A 185 -11.16 15.66 6.22
N PHE A 186 -9.85 15.48 6.43
CA PHE A 186 -9.19 14.23 6.80
C PHE A 186 -9.77 13.60 8.09
N HIS A 187 -10.15 14.41 9.09
CA HIS A 187 -10.74 13.88 10.31
C HIS A 187 -12.04 13.12 10.05
N LYS A 188 -12.83 13.56 9.06
CA LYS A 188 -14.08 12.88 8.68
C LYS A 188 -13.85 11.55 7.95
N LEU A 189 -12.63 11.29 7.48
CA LEU A 189 -12.25 10.07 6.76
C LEU A 189 -11.27 9.19 7.54
N SER A 190 -10.89 9.56 8.76
CA SER A 190 -10.00 8.75 9.60
C SER A 190 -10.51 7.32 9.85
N TRP A 191 -11.82 7.14 9.96
CA TRP A 191 -12.47 5.83 10.07
C TRP A 191 -12.30 4.98 8.80
N LEU A 192 -12.20 5.60 7.63
CA LEU A 192 -12.04 4.94 6.34
C LEU A 192 -10.68 4.23 6.25
N SER A 193 -9.63 4.83 6.82
CA SER A 193 -8.31 4.21 6.95
C SER A 193 -8.32 2.97 7.85
N ILE A 194 -9.09 3.00 8.94
CA ILE A 194 -9.25 1.85 9.85
C ILE A 194 -9.96 0.72 9.11
N VAL A 195 -11.05 1.01 8.40
CA VAL A 195 -11.76 0.02 7.59
C VAL A 195 -10.83 -0.56 6.53
N ALA A 196 -10.07 0.29 5.82
CA ALA A 196 -9.12 -0.16 4.82
C ALA A 196 -8.09 -1.15 5.40
N ALA A 197 -7.56 -0.87 6.59
CA ALA A 197 -6.63 -1.74 7.29
C ALA A 197 -7.24 -3.11 7.60
N VAL A 198 -8.42 -3.12 8.22
CA VAL A 198 -9.12 -4.34 8.61
C VAL A 198 -9.43 -5.20 7.40
N MET A 199 -9.93 -4.60 6.32
CA MET A 199 -10.24 -5.32 5.08
C MET A 199 -8.99 -5.92 4.44
N SER A 200 -7.87 -5.20 4.48
CA SER A 200 -6.61 -5.67 3.91
C SER A 200 -6.07 -6.94 4.58
N PHE A 201 -6.01 -6.91 5.90
CA PHE A 201 -5.64 -8.07 6.69
C PHE A 201 -6.63 -9.21 6.47
N ALA A 202 -7.93 -8.93 6.46
CA ALA A 202 -8.95 -9.95 6.32
C ALA A 202 -8.86 -10.71 4.99
N TYR A 203 -8.81 -10.02 3.83
CA TYR A 203 -8.71 -10.74 2.55
C TYR A 203 -7.38 -11.48 2.41
N SER A 204 -6.29 -10.90 2.93
CA SER A 204 -4.97 -11.51 2.82
C SER A 204 -4.86 -12.75 3.70
N SER A 205 -5.39 -12.72 4.92
CA SER A 205 -5.47 -13.88 5.82
C SER A 205 -6.38 -14.98 5.26
N ILE A 206 -7.51 -14.63 4.64
CA ILE A 206 -8.37 -15.59 3.94
C ILE A 206 -7.58 -16.26 2.82
N GLY A 207 -6.93 -15.47 1.96
CA GLY A 207 -6.14 -16.00 0.87
C GLY A 207 -4.98 -16.89 1.32
N LEU A 208 -4.28 -16.50 2.39
CA LEU A 208 -3.23 -17.31 3.00
C LEU A 208 -3.79 -18.64 3.52
N GLY A 209 -4.91 -18.61 4.24
CA GLY A 209 -5.58 -19.81 4.75
C GLY A 209 -6.03 -20.76 3.63
N LEU A 210 -6.61 -20.22 2.56
CA LEU A 210 -7.00 -20.98 1.37
C LEU A 210 -5.78 -21.59 0.66
N SER A 211 -4.66 -20.86 0.60
CA SER A 211 -3.40 -21.37 0.02
C SER A 211 -2.85 -22.53 0.84
N ILE A 212 -2.84 -22.41 2.17
CA ILE A 212 -2.44 -23.50 3.09
C ILE A 212 -3.36 -24.70 2.91
N ALA A 213 -4.67 -24.49 2.90
CA ALA A 213 -5.64 -25.57 2.74
C ALA A 213 -5.48 -26.30 1.40
N LYS A 214 -5.21 -25.57 0.31
CA LYS A 214 -4.95 -26.16 -1.01
C LYS A 214 -3.64 -26.95 -1.07
N VAL A 215 -2.58 -26.45 -0.42
CA VAL A 215 -1.28 -27.17 -0.34
C VAL A 215 -1.39 -28.41 0.55
N ALA A 216 -2.15 -28.35 1.64
CA ALA A 216 -2.37 -29.48 2.54
C ALA A 216 -3.36 -30.51 1.96
N GLY A 217 -4.30 -30.07 1.13
CA GLY A 217 -5.23 -30.92 0.41
C GLY A 217 -4.48 -31.76 -0.64
N ARG A 218 -4.85 -33.05 -0.77
CA ARG A 218 -4.31 -33.96 -1.80
C ARG A 218 -4.89 -33.64 -3.19
N GLY A 219 -4.78 -32.39 -3.62
CA GLY A 219 -5.16 -31.95 -4.96
C GLY A 219 -4.16 -32.42 -6.03
N PRO A 220 -4.46 -32.16 -7.31
CA PRO A 220 -3.52 -32.43 -8.40
C PRO A 220 -2.18 -31.73 -8.15
N ALA A 221 -1.08 -32.41 -8.46
CA ALA A 221 0.24 -31.82 -8.35
C ALA A 221 0.33 -30.58 -9.25
N VAL A 222 0.66 -29.43 -8.68
CA VAL A 222 0.93 -28.20 -9.44
C VAL A 222 2.40 -28.15 -9.83
N ARG A 223 2.69 -27.69 -11.05
CA ARG A 223 4.08 -27.57 -11.52
C ARG A 223 4.70 -26.31 -10.91
N THR A 224 5.73 -26.51 -10.10
CA THR A 224 6.63 -25.45 -9.63
C THR A 224 8.05 -25.77 -10.09
N SER A 225 8.90 -24.76 -10.15
CA SER A 225 10.31 -24.91 -10.48
C SER A 225 11.19 -23.91 -9.73
N LEU A 226 12.51 -24.20 -9.68
CA LEU A 226 13.52 -23.32 -9.08
C LEU A 226 13.59 -21.94 -9.76
N THR A 227 13.27 -21.88 -11.05
CA THR A 227 13.37 -20.67 -11.89
C THR A 227 12.01 -20.14 -12.35
N GLY A 228 10.90 -20.74 -11.90
CA GLY A 228 9.53 -20.33 -12.22
C GLY A 228 9.04 -20.90 -13.54
N VAL A 229 8.26 -20.10 -14.27
CA VAL A 229 7.82 -20.42 -15.64
C VAL A 229 9.00 -20.78 -16.54
N GLN A 230 8.87 -21.84 -17.34
CA GLN A 230 9.97 -22.42 -18.11
C GLN A 230 9.90 -22.04 -19.59
N VAL A 231 11.04 -21.66 -20.16
CA VAL A 231 11.14 -21.32 -21.59
C VAL A 231 10.88 -22.56 -22.44
N GLY A 232 10.01 -22.44 -23.44
CA GLY A 232 9.63 -23.54 -24.34
C GLY A 232 8.54 -24.46 -23.79
N VAL A 233 8.12 -24.28 -22.54
CA VAL A 233 6.96 -24.98 -21.95
C VAL A 233 5.85 -24.00 -21.62
N ASP A 234 6.16 -22.94 -20.87
CA ASP A 234 5.20 -21.94 -20.40
C ASP A 234 5.20 -20.67 -21.27
N VAL A 235 6.38 -20.26 -21.70
CA VAL A 235 6.63 -18.95 -22.31
C VAL A 235 7.80 -19.02 -23.29
N THR A 236 7.88 -18.07 -24.21
CA THR A 236 9.08 -17.81 -25.01
C THR A 236 10.18 -17.13 -24.17
N GLY A 237 11.41 -17.13 -24.67
CA GLY A 237 12.53 -16.47 -23.98
C GLY A 237 12.30 -14.97 -23.75
N THR A 238 11.75 -14.27 -24.74
CA THR A 238 11.43 -12.84 -24.64
C THR A 238 10.33 -12.57 -23.62
N GLU A 239 9.27 -13.39 -23.62
CA GLU A 239 8.19 -13.28 -22.63
C GLU A 239 8.69 -13.57 -21.22
N LYS A 240 9.59 -14.54 -21.05
CA LYS A 240 10.21 -14.81 -19.74
C LYS A 240 10.90 -13.57 -19.21
N VAL A 241 11.74 -12.91 -20.02
CA VAL A 241 12.45 -11.69 -19.61
C VAL A 241 11.46 -10.59 -19.25
N TRP A 242 10.43 -10.37 -20.07
CA TRP A 242 9.42 -9.33 -19.81
C TRP A 242 8.62 -9.60 -18.53
N ARG A 243 8.19 -10.84 -18.30
CA ARG A 243 7.47 -11.24 -17.09
C ARG A 243 8.33 -11.15 -15.83
N MET A 244 9.63 -11.40 -15.92
CA MET A 244 10.58 -11.18 -14.82
C MET A 244 10.64 -9.69 -14.44
N PHE A 245 10.72 -8.77 -15.41
CA PHE A 245 10.71 -7.33 -15.13
C PHE A 245 9.39 -6.86 -14.52
N GLN A 246 8.26 -7.37 -15.00
CA GLN A 246 6.96 -7.11 -14.38
C GLN A 246 6.90 -7.63 -12.94
N ALA A 247 7.36 -8.85 -12.68
CA ALA A 247 7.41 -9.43 -11.33
C ALA A 247 8.29 -8.63 -10.37
N ILE A 248 9.42 -8.09 -10.85
CA ILE A 248 10.26 -7.17 -10.07
C ILE A 248 9.49 -5.87 -9.76
N GLY A 249 8.77 -5.32 -10.75
CA GLY A 249 7.91 -4.15 -10.57
C GLY A 249 6.79 -4.37 -9.56
N ASP A 250 6.12 -5.52 -9.61
CA ASP A 250 5.07 -5.91 -8.67
C ASP A 250 5.60 -6.00 -7.24
N ILE A 251 6.78 -6.60 -7.05
CA ILE A 251 7.44 -6.65 -5.73
C ILE A 251 7.83 -5.25 -5.25
N ALA A 252 8.40 -4.43 -6.13
CA ALA A 252 8.76 -3.05 -5.80
C ALA A 252 7.53 -2.25 -5.36
N PHE A 253 6.42 -2.39 -6.08
CA PHE A 253 5.14 -1.78 -5.77
C PHE A 253 4.60 -2.27 -4.42
N ALA A 254 4.72 -3.57 -4.11
CA ALA A 254 4.26 -4.13 -2.85
C ALA A 254 4.93 -3.51 -1.62
N TYR A 255 6.17 -3.01 -1.73
CA TYR A 255 6.88 -2.32 -0.64
C TYR A 255 6.76 -0.78 -0.66
N ALA A 256 6.00 -0.20 -1.60
CA ALA A 256 5.97 1.23 -1.83
C ALA A 256 5.09 1.99 -0.79
N TYR A 257 5.65 2.33 0.37
CA TYR A 257 5.00 3.22 1.36
C TYR A 257 5.72 4.56 1.60
N SER A 258 6.83 4.80 0.90
CA SER A 258 7.63 6.04 1.05
C SER A 258 6.82 7.32 0.82
N ASN A 259 5.77 7.25 0.00
CA ASN A 259 4.86 8.36 -0.31
C ASN A 259 4.00 8.84 0.88
N VAL A 260 3.88 8.03 1.93
CA VAL A 260 3.12 8.34 3.16
C VAL A 260 4.00 8.31 4.41
N LEU A 261 5.30 8.03 4.25
CA LEU A 261 6.23 7.86 5.38
C LEU A 261 6.35 9.15 6.19
N ILE A 262 6.53 10.29 5.53
CA ILE A 262 6.70 11.59 6.17
C ILE A 262 5.42 12.00 6.90
N GLU A 263 4.27 11.75 6.29
CA GLU A 263 2.95 12.02 6.86
C GLU A 263 2.68 11.14 8.09
N ILE A 264 3.10 9.87 8.08
CA ILE A 264 3.06 8.99 9.26
C ILE A 264 3.99 9.52 10.36
N GLN A 265 5.22 9.88 9.99
CA GLN A 265 6.21 10.44 10.93
C GLN A 265 5.72 11.75 11.55
N ASP A 266 4.99 12.57 10.79
CA ASP A 266 4.38 13.81 11.29
C ASP A 266 3.27 13.57 12.32
N THR A 267 2.82 12.33 12.55
CA THR A 267 1.88 12.02 13.64
C THR A 267 2.58 11.67 14.96
N LEU A 268 3.90 11.46 14.95
CA LEU A 268 4.65 10.98 16.11
C LEU A 268 4.83 12.06 17.17
N LYS A 269 4.82 11.63 18.45
CA LYS A 269 5.19 12.50 19.58
C LYS A 269 6.60 13.06 19.39
N SER A 270 6.79 14.29 19.85
CA SER A 270 8.07 15.02 19.77
C SER A 270 9.20 14.44 20.65
N SER A 271 8.89 13.53 21.60
CA SER A 271 9.89 12.86 22.43
C SER A 271 9.52 11.39 22.65
N PRO A 272 10.45 10.42 22.43
CA PRO A 272 11.80 10.61 21.89
C PRO A 272 11.80 11.09 20.41
N PRO A 273 12.95 11.48 19.82
CA PRO A 273 13.01 12.07 18.48
C PRO A 273 12.28 11.25 17.42
N GLU A 274 11.53 11.93 16.54
CA GLU A 274 10.59 11.28 15.61
C GLU A 274 11.31 10.32 14.66
N ASN A 275 12.53 10.65 14.22
CA ASN A 275 13.33 9.79 13.34
C ASN A 275 13.69 8.45 14.01
N GLN A 276 14.02 8.43 15.31
CA GLN A 276 14.33 7.20 16.04
C GLN A 276 13.10 6.30 16.18
N VAL A 277 11.97 6.91 16.54
CA VAL A 277 10.67 6.22 16.65
C VAL A 277 10.25 5.68 15.29
N MET A 278 10.41 6.48 14.23
CA MET A 278 10.04 6.09 12.86
C MET A 278 10.92 4.97 12.33
N LYS A 279 12.25 5.01 12.55
CA LYS A 279 13.16 3.91 12.15
C LYS A 279 12.80 2.58 12.82
N ARG A 280 12.48 2.62 14.13
CA ARG A 280 11.99 1.44 14.86
C ARG A 280 10.66 0.96 14.29
N ALA A 281 9.73 1.88 14.01
CA ALA A 281 8.44 1.55 13.43
C ALA A 281 8.57 0.91 12.03
N SER A 282 9.42 1.48 11.17
CA SER A 282 9.77 0.98 9.85
C SER A 282 10.42 -0.40 9.91
N LEU A 283 11.35 -0.64 10.83
CA LEU A 283 11.96 -1.96 11.00
C LEU A 283 10.88 -3.02 11.30
N ILE A 284 10.05 -2.78 12.31
CA ILE A 284 8.99 -3.71 12.73
C ILE A 284 7.96 -3.89 11.61
N GLY A 285 7.55 -2.78 10.97
CA GLY A 285 6.56 -2.79 9.90
C GLY A 285 7.06 -3.61 8.71
N ILE A 286 8.27 -3.32 8.23
CA ILE A 286 8.87 -4.02 7.09
C ILE A 286 9.12 -5.49 7.42
N LEU A 287 9.65 -5.84 8.59
CA LEU A 287 9.83 -7.26 8.97
C LEU A 287 8.51 -8.02 8.98
N THR A 288 7.45 -7.42 9.54
CA THR A 288 6.12 -8.02 9.59
C THR A 288 5.54 -8.21 8.19
N THR A 289 5.63 -7.18 7.34
CA THR A 289 5.11 -7.24 5.98
C THR A 289 5.90 -8.22 5.12
N THR A 290 7.23 -8.25 5.24
CA THR A 290 8.10 -9.16 4.50
C THR A 290 7.80 -10.61 4.84
N MET A 291 7.63 -10.92 6.13
CA MET A 291 7.22 -12.26 6.57
C MET A 291 5.88 -12.63 5.95
N PHE A 292 4.90 -11.71 6.01
CA PHE A 292 3.58 -11.93 5.45
C PHE A 292 3.55 -12.08 3.91
N TYR A 293 4.38 -11.30 3.21
CA TYR A 293 4.56 -11.35 1.76
C TYR A 293 5.24 -12.63 1.31
N MET A 294 6.26 -13.06 2.04
CA MET A 294 6.88 -14.37 1.83
C MET A 294 5.86 -15.49 2.00
N LEU A 295 5.01 -15.45 3.03
CA LEU A 295 3.95 -16.42 3.22
C LEU A 295 2.95 -16.42 2.04
N CYS A 296 2.37 -15.26 1.71
CA CYS A 296 1.38 -15.16 0.63
C CYS A 296 1.96 -15.54 -0.73
N GLY A 297 3.17 -15.05 -1.06
CA GLY A 297 3.84 -15.35 -2.31
C GLY A 297 4.24 -16.82 -2.43
N CYS A 298 4.94 -17.36 -1.43
CA CYS A 298 5.45 -18.73 -1.48
C CYS A 298 4.33 -19.76 -1.38
N LEU A 299 3.37 -19.57 -0.47
CA LEU A 299 2.24 -20.50 -0.36
C LEU A 299 1.27 -20.37 -1.52
N GLY A 300 1.09 -19.16 -2.06
CA GLY A 300 0.34 -18.96 -3.30
C GLY A 300 1.01 -19.68 -4.47
N TYR A 301 2.33 -19.57 -4.63
CA TYR A 301 3.06 -20.30 -5.66
C TYR A 301 3.02 -21.82 -5.42
N ALA A 302 3.12 -22.29 -4.17
CA ALA A 302 2.92 -23.71 -3.84
C ALA A 302 1.51 -24.19 -4.16
N ALA A 303 0.50 -23.33 -4.04
CA ALA A 303 -0.91 -23.66 -4.26
C ALA A 303 -1.31 -23.65 -5.75
N PHE A 304 -0.65 -22.83 -6.58
CA PHE A 304 -1.04 -22.61 -7.98
C PHE A 304 0.03 -22.96 -9.01
N GLY A 305 1.29 -23.09 -8.60
CA GLY A 305 2.40 -23.37 -9.52
C GLY A 305 2.66 -22.24 -10.52
N ASN A 306 3.19 -22.61 -11.67
CA ASN A 306 3.50 -21.70 -12.78
C ASN A 306 2.27 -20.94 -13.32
N ASP A 307 1.06 -21.43 -13.02
CA ASP A 307 -0.23 -20.84 -13.42
C ASP A 307 -0.84 -19.93 -12.33
N ALA A 308 -0.05 -19.52 -11.33
CA ALA A 308 -0.49 -18.59 -10.29
C ALA A 308 -1.13 -17.33 -10.92
N PRO A 309 -2.35 -16.94 -10.52
CA PRO A 309 -3.00 -15.76 -11.10
C PRO A 309 -2.43 -14.46 -10.52
N GLY A 310 -2.49 -13.38 -11.29
CA GLY A 310 -2.05 -12.04 -10.85
C GLY A 310 -2.83 -11.46 -9.65
N ASN A 311 -4.01 -11.99 -9.38
CA ASN A 311 -4.65 -11.91 -8.07
C ASN A 311 -4.85 -13.35 -7.58
N PHE A 312 -4.05 -13.80 -6.62
CA PHE A 312 -4.08 -15.19 -6.21
C PHE A 312 -5.46 -15.64 -5.62
N LEU A 313 -6.29 -14.69 -5.15
CA LEU A 313 -7.66 -14.98 -4.70
C LEU A 313 -8.59 -15.38 -5.85
N THR A 314 -8.35 -14.95 -7.09
CA THR A 314 -9.15 -15.39 -8.25
C THR A 314 -8.86 -16.82 -8.65
N GLY A 315 -7.70 -17.36 -8.24
CA GLY A 315 -7.35 -18.77 -8.45
C GLY A 315 -8.21 -19.74 -7.64
N PHE A 316 -8.91 -19.25 -6.62
CA PHE A 316 -9.81 -20.05 -5.80
C PHE A 316 -11.26 -20.02 -6.28
N GLY A 317 -11.62 -19.41 -7.42
CA GLY A 317 -13.03 -19.17 -7.80
C GLY A 317 -14.01 -20.36 -7.80
N PHE A 318 -13.54 -21.61 -7.63
CA PHE A 318 -14.36 -22.82 -7.46
C PHE A 318 -14.13 -23.54 -6.12
N TYR A 319 -13.47 -22.89 -5.16
CA TYR A 319 -13.22 -23.46 -3.84
C TYR A 319 -14.50 -23.40 -3.00
N GLU A 320 -14.81 -24.50 -2.32
CA GLU A 320 -15.92 -24.55 -1.37
C GLU A 320 -15.40 -24.33 0.06
N PRO A 321 -15.99 -23.38 0.83
CA PRO A 321 -17.20 -22.65 0.50
C PRO A 321 -16.95 -21.36 -0.30
N PHE A 322 -17.68 -21.18 -1.41
CA PHE A 322 -17.48 -20.07 -2.35
C PHE A 322 -17.73 -18.67 -1.75
N TRP A 323 -18.61 -18.57 -0.75
CA TRP A 323 -18.92 -17.31 -0.07
C TRP A 323 -17.68 -16.67 0.58
N LEU A 324 -16.71 -17.48 0.99
CA LEU A 324 -15.49 -17.01 1.64
C LEU A 324 -14.60 -16.23 0.66
N ILE A 325 -14.59 -16.64 -0.61
CA ILE A 325 -13.84 -15.98 -1.69
C ILE A 325 -14.55 -14.72 -2.15
N ASP A 326 -15.88 -14.79 -2.25
CA ASP A 326 -16.69 -13.61 -2.55
C ASP A 326 -16.47 -12.53 -1.47
N LEU A 327 -16.47 -12.93 -0.19
CA LEU A 327 -16.18 -12.05 0.93
C LEU A 327 -14.78 -11.44 0.84
N ALA A 328 -13.75 -12.24 0.52
CA ALA A 328 -12.39 -11.74 0.35
C ALA A 328 -12.28 -10.73 -0.81
N ASN A 329 -12.96 -10.96 -1.92
CA ASN A 329 -12.99 -10.01 -3.05
C ASN A 329 -13.76 -8.73 -2.73
N ILE A 330 -14.84 -8.81 -1.95
CA ILE A 330 -15.54 -7.63 -1.43
C ILE A 330 -14.60 -6.82 -0.51
N PHE A 331 -13.85 -7.49 0.37
CA PHE A 331 -12.85 -6.85 1.22
C PHE A 331 -11.77 -6.13 0.40
N ILE A 332 -11.29 -6.72 -0.70
CA ILE A 332 -10.38 -6.01 -1.62
C ILE A 332 -11.03 -4.73 -2.15
N ALA A 333 -12.25 -4.80 -2.69
CA ALA A 333 -12.92 -3.63 -3.26
C ALA A 333 -13.09 -2.51 -2.22
N VAL A 334 -13.51 -2.85 -0.99
CA VAL A 334 -13.66 -1.88 0.11
C VAL A 334 -12.30 -1.32 0.56
N HIS A 335 -11.28 -2.17 0.69
CA HIS A 335 -9.92 -1.73 1.02
C HIS A 335 -9.40 -0.68 0.03
N LEU A 336 -9.58 -0.92 -1.27
CA LEU A 336 -9.07 -0.03 -2.32
C LEU A 336 -9.83 1.30 -2.38
N ILE A 337 -11.09 1.34 -1.97
CA ILE A 337 -11.80 2.61 -1.75
C ILE A 337 -11.10 3.42 -0.67
N GLY A 338 -10.78 2.75 0.44
CA GLY A 338 -10.00 3.27 1.55
C GLY A 338 -8.66 3.86 1.16
N ALA A 339 -7.82 3.00 0.58
CA ALA A 339 -6.44 3.30 0.21
C ALA A 339 -6.35 4.42 -0.83
N TYR A 340 -7.31 4.50 -1.78
CA TYR A 340 -7.36 5.56 -2.77
C TYR A 340 -7.44 6.95 -2.11
N GLN A 341 -8.34 7.10 -1.12
CA GLN A 341 -8.56 8.36 -0.45
C GLN A 341 -7.32 8.76 0.37
N VAL A 342 -6.74 7.83 1.13
CA VAL A 342 -5.54 8.10 1.95
C VAL A 342 -4.36 8.58 1.10
N ASN A 343 -4.14 7.98 -0.08
CA ASN A 343 -3.01 8.33 -0.96
C ASN A 343 -3.18 9.67 -1.70
N ASN A 344 -4.43 10.13 -1.87
CA ASN A 344 -4.76 11.30 -2.70
C ASN A 344 -5.32 12.50 -1.92
N LEU A 345 -5.73 12.35 -0.65
CA LEU A 345 -6.51 13.38 0.07
C LEU A 345 -5.80 14.74 0.23
N ASN A 346 -4.46 14.77 0.31
CA ASN A 346 -3.68 15.99 0.50
C ASN A 346 -3.21 16.64 -0.81
N LYS A 347 -3.57 16.06 -1.97
CA LYS A 347 -3.19 16.56 -3.29
C LYS A 347 -4.45 17.12 -3.92
N SER A 348 -4.43 18.41 -4.25
CA SER A 348 -5.57 19.19 -4.71
C SER A 348 -6.45 18.46 -5.74
N LEU A 349 -7.71 18.91 -5.88
CA LEU A 349 -8.78 18.47 -6.81
C LEU A 349 -8.34 18.19 -8.28
N LEU A 350 -7.11 18.54 -8.66
CA LEU A 350 -6.47 18.26 -9.95
C LEU A 350 -6.21 16.76 -10.22
N LEU A 351 -6.00 15.94 -9.20
CA LEU A 351 -5.81 14.49 -9.36
C LEU A 351 -7.10 13.72 -9.71
N PRO A 352 -8.23 13.90 -9.00
CA PRO A 352 -9.47 13.22 -9.38
C PRO A 352 -9.98 13.61 -10.77
N ALA A 353 -9.75 14.85 -11.24
CA ALA A 353 -10.10 15.29 -12.60
C ALA A 353 -9.19 14.70 -13.69
N SER A 354 -7.87 14.59 -13.43
CA SER A 354 -6.94 13.95 -14.37
C SER A 354 -7.10 12.43 -14.39
N VAL A 355 -7.39 11.78 -13.26
CA VAL A 355 -7.77 10.36 -13.22
C VAL A 355 -9.09 10.12 -13.94
N LEU A 356 -10.08 11.02 -13.86
CA LEU A 356 -11.28 10.91 -14.69
C LEU A 356 -10.95 10.98 -16.18
N PHE A 357 -10.10 11.92 -16.58
CA PHE A 357 -9.64 12.05 -17.96
C PHE A 357 -8.91 10.79 -18.45
N TYR A 358 -8.04 10.20 -17.63
CA TYR A 358 -7.27 9.01 -17.99
C TYR A 358 -8.02 7.69 -17.83
N SER A 359 -8.94 7.56 -16.87
CA SER A 359 -9.85 6.42 -16.74
C SER A 359 -10.89 6.45 -17.86
N ILE A 360 -11.33 7.63 -18.31
CA ILE A 360 -12.15 7.79 -19.53
C ILE A 360 -11.32 7.53 -20.78
N LEU A 361 -10.02 7.89 -20.83
CA LEU A 361 -9.12 7.51 -21.92
C LEU A 361 -8.86 5.99 -21.94
N ALA A 362 -8.69 5.35 -20.80
CA ALA A 362 -8.62 3.89 -20.66
C ALA A 362 -9.95 3.22 -21.07
N PHE A 363 -11.08 3.92 -20.89
CA PHE A 363 -12.42 3.50 -21.31
C PHE A 363 -12.68 3.70 -22.82
N VAL A 364 -12.11 4.75 -23.42
CA VAL A 364 -12.16 5.02 -24.87
C VAL A 364 -11.14 4.17 -25.64
N HIS A 365 -10.16 3.59 -24.93
CA HIS A 365 -9.01 2.93 -25.54
C HIS A 365 -8.67 1.61 -24.85
N GLU A 366 -9.54 0.58 -25.00
CA GLU A 366 -9.19 -0.83 -24.75
C GLU A 366 -7.95 -1.32 -25.57
N GLU A 367 -7.37 -0.46 -26.40
CA GLU A 367 -6.19 -0.71 -27.26
C GLU A 367 -4.91 0.10 -26.89
N CYS A 368 -4.88 0.96 -25.85
CA CYS A 368 -3.68 1.78 -25.54
C CYS A 368 -3.40 1.89 -24.03
N PHE A 369 -2.84 0.84 -23.43
CA PHE A 369 -1.86 1.03 -22.37
C PHE A 369 -0.52 1.42 -23.02
N LEU A 370 -0.48 2.64 -23.54
CA LEU A 370 0.56 3.13 -24.45
C LEU A 370 1.16 4.44 -23.91
N PHE A 371 1.56 4.49 -22.63
CA PHE A 371 2.45 5.55 -22.11
C PHE A 371 3.31 5.10 -20.91
N SER A 372 3.94 3.94 -21.06
CA SER A 372 5.29 3.70 -20.53
C SER A 372 6.06 3.03 -21.66
N GLY A 373 6.92 3.79 -22.34
CA GLY A 373 7.66 3.32 -23.51
C GLY A 373 8.41 2.02 -23.26
N PHE A 374 8.71 1.30 -24.36
CA PHE A 374 9.37 -0.01 -24.47
C PHE A 374 8.44 -1.23 -24.61
N LEU A 375 7.79 -1.39 -25.78
CA LEU A 375 7.85 -2.59 -26.65
C LEU A 375 6.73 -2.59 -27.74
N PRO A 376 6.96 -3.14 -28.95
CA PRO A 376 5.98 -3.20 -30.02
C PRO A 376 5.08 -4.46 -30.00
N THR A 377 3.80 -4.22 -30.29
CA THR A 377 2.81 -5.03 -31.04
C THR A 377 3.14 -6.50 -31.35
N ASN A 378 2.41 -7.45 -30.74
CA ASN A 378 1.90 -8.69 -31.38
C ASN A 378 1.16 -9.62 -30.39
N LEU A 379 0.11 -9.14 -29.70
CA LEU A 379 -0.76 -10.01 -28.90
C LEU A 379 -2.21 -9.50 -28.95
N TRP A 380 -2.82 -9.62 -30.13
CA TRP A 380 -4.26 -9.65 -30.30
C TRP A 380 -4.63 -10.92 -31.08
N ILE A 381 -5.73 -11.56 -30.64
CA ILE A 381 -6.44 -12.70 -31.24
C ILE A 381 -5.85 -14.10 -30.96
N ARG A 382 -6.45 -14.78 -29.97
CA ARG A 382 -6.93 -16.15 -30.21
C ARG A 382 -8.29 -16.34 -29.53
N ARG A 383 -9.35 -16.18 -30.33
CA ARG A 383 -10.61 -16.92 -30.12
C ARG A 383 -10.27 -18.37 -30.40
N GLU A 384 -10.41 -19.23 -29.40
CA GLU A 384 -11.12 -20.52 -29.45
C GLU A 384 -11.71 -20.79 -28.07
#